data_AF-A0AAW1XPM0-F1
#
_entry.id   AF-A0AAW1XPM0-F1
#
_cell.length_a   1.000
_cell.length_b   1.000
_cell.length_c   1.000
_cell.angle_alpha   90.00
_cell.angle_beta   90.00
_cell.angle_gamma   90.00
#
_symmetry.space_group_name_H-M   'P 1'
#
loop_
_entity.id
_entity.type
_entity.pdbx_description
1 polymer ?
#
loop_
_entity_poly.entity_id
_entity_poly.type
_entity_poly.pdbx_seq_one_letter_code
_entity_poly.pdbx_strand_id
1 'polypeptide(L)'
;MMFNWIYGRTFVVERQRFDKLKLQTWAIPKYNVQYFIPWHNEAINSLIEEAILEAEEKGVKVLSLGLLNQSEELNGYGGLYIRKYPQLKIKVVDGSSLVVAVILNTCQKRRPRFFLQATSQRLLVPLSRL
;
A
#
# COMPACT_ATOMS: atom_id res chain seq x y z
N MET A 1 -25.31 11.25 6.46
CA MET A 1 -24.47 10.08 6.12
C MET A 1 -24.99 9.45 4.83
N MET A 2 -24.63 10.02 3.67
CA MET A 2 -25.00 9.50 2.33
C MET A 2 -24.14 10.08 1.19
N PHE A 3 -23.32 11.10 1.47
CA PHE A 3 -22.61 11.88 0.44
C PHE A 3 -21.37 11.18 -0.16
N ASN A 4 -20.77 10.20 0.52
CA ASN A 4 -19.59 9.47 0.02
C ASN A 4 -19.94 8.24 -0.84
N TRP A 5 -21.23 7.99 -1.09
CA TRP A 5 -21.68 6.89 -1.93
C TRP A 5 -21.64 7.19 -3.43
N ILE A 6 -21.65 8.47 -3.80
CA ILE A 6 -21.75 8.90 -5.20
C ILE A 6 -20.53 9.79 -5.48
N TYR A 7 -19.47 9.19 -6.03
CA TYR A 7 -18.24 9.87 -6.51
C TYR A 7 -17.35 10.56 -5.45
N GLY A 8 -16.89 9.81 -4.46
CA GLY A 8 -15.75 10.25 -3.68
C GLY A 8 -14.44 10.03 -4.45
N ARG A 9 -13.88 11.07 -5.08
CA ARG A 9 -12.53 11.03 -5.64
C ARG A 9 -11.48 10.94 -4.53
N THR A 10 -10.30 10.42 -4.85
CA THR A 10 -9.16 10.52 -3.94
C THR A 10 -8.73 11.98 -3.81
N PHE A 11 -8.25 12.36 -2.64
CA PHE A 11 -7.79 13.72 -2.39
C PHE A 11 -6.58 13.74 -1.46
N VAL A 12 -5.74 14.75 -1.61
CA VAL A 12 -4.54 14.90 -0.79
C VAL A 12 -4.93 15.44 0.58
N VAL A 13 -4.68 14.66 1.63
CA VAL A 13 -4.89 15.06 3.03
C VAL A 13 -3.70 15.84 3.55
N GLU A 14 -2.50 15.45 3.14
CA GLU A 14 -1.28 15.97 3.71
C GLU A 14 -0.17 16.05 2.68
N ARG A 15 0.69 17.06 2.82
CA ARG A 15 1.93 17.20 2.06
C ARG A 15 3.05 17.51 3.03
N GLN A 16 4.09 16.69 3.00
CA GLN A 16 5.28 16.89 3.82
C GLN A 16 6.52 16.96 2.95
N ARG A 17 7.53 17.68 3.44
CA ARG A 17 8.87 17.68 2.85
C ARG A 17 9.87 17.30 3.93
N PHE A 18 10.62 16.25 3.67
CA PHE A 18 11.69 15.79 4.54
C PHE A 18 13.01 15.83 3.76
N ASP A 19 13.78 16.90 3.97
CA ASP A 19 15.00 17.19 3.20
C ASP A 19 14.75 17.16 1.68
N LYS A 20 15.28 16.16 0.98
CA LYS A 20 15.13 15.94 -0.46
C LYS A 20 13.87 15.16 -0.83
N LEU A 21 13.19 14.55 0.15
CA LEU A 21 11.97 13.78 -0.05
C LEU A 21 10.74 14.69 0.00
N LYS A 22 9.86 14.53 -0.99
CA LYS A 22 8.53 15.14 -1.01
C LYS A 22 7.51 14.01 -0.86
N LEU A 23 6.67 14.11 0.16
CA LEU A 23 5.67 13.11 0.50
C LEU A 23 4.27 13.72 0.38
N GLN A 24 3.32 12.91 -0.04
CA GLN A 24 1.90 13.24 -0.05
C GLN A 24 1.11 12.06 0.49
N THR A 25 0.12 12.34 1.32
CA THR A 25 -0.83 11.35 1.82
C THR A 25 -2.18 11.61 1.16
N TRP A 26 -2.72 10.58 0.53
CA TRP A 26 -3.97 10.66 -0.21
C TRP A 26 -5.02 9.82 0.52
N ALA A 27 -6.22 10.39 0.71
CA ALA A 27 -7.35 9.69 1.28
C ALA A 27 -8.26 9.12 0.18
N ILE A 28 -8.69 7.89 0.43
CA ILE A 28 -9.81 7.27 -0.28
C ILE A 28 -11.04 7.45 0.62
N PRO A 29 -12.10 8.14 0.17
CA PRO A 29 -13.28 8.44 0.99
C PRO A 29 -14.20 7.21 1.17
N LYS A 30 -13.66 6.16 1.79
CA LYS A 30 -14.35 4.91 2.10
C LYS A 30 -14.20 4.59 3.58
N TYR A 31 -15.30 4.21 4.23
CA TYR A 31 -15.29 3.78 5.61
C TYR A 31 -14.72 2.36 5.74
N ASN A 32 -14.10 2.06 6.88
CA ASN A 32 -13.51 0.74 7.13
C ASN A 32 -14.50 -0.41 6.89
N VAL A 33 -15.77 -0.25 7.27
CA VAL A 33 -16.83 -1.26 7.06
C VAL A 33 -16.99 -1.62 5.58
N GLN A 34 -16.77 -0.67 4.67
CA GLN A 34 -16.91 -0.91 3.22
C GLN A 34 -15.80 -1.83 2.66
N TYR A 35 -14.62 -1.87 3.29
CA TYR A 35 -13.55 -2.79 2.89
C TYR A 35 -13.86 -4.26 3.21
N PHE A 36 -14.80 -4.50 4.13
CA PHE A 36 -15.23 -5.86 4.51
C PHE A 36 -16.44 -6.35 3.72
N ILE A 37 -16.92 -5.57 2.75
CA ILE A 37 -18.11 -5.86 1.95
C ILE A 37 -17.67 -6.09 0.49
N PRO A 38 -17.70 -7.33 -0.03
CA PRO A 38 -17.13 -7.65 -1.33
C PRO A 38 -17.66 -6.84 -2.52
N TRP A 39 -18.94 -6.44 -2.52
CA TRP A 39 -19.51 -5.66 -3.62
C TRP A 39 -18.88 -4.25 -3.72
N HIS A 40 -18.26 -3.75 -2.65
CA HIS A 40 -17.55 -2.48 -2.66
C HIS A 40 -16.12 -2.58 -3.21
N ASN A 41 -15.58 -3.78 -3.42
CA ASN A 41 -14.20 -3.99 -3.87
C ASN A 41 -13.93 -3.31 -5.22
N GLU A 42 -14.86 -3.41 -6.17
CA GLU A 42 -14.72 -2.76 -7.47
C GLU A 42 -14.61 -1.23 -7.32
N ALA A 43 -15.53 -0.62 -6.57
CA ALA A 43 -15.53 0.81 -6.33
C ALA A 43 -14.28 1.30 -5.55
N ILE A 44 -13.76 0.49 -4.62
CA ILE A 44 -12.51 0.78 -3.90
C ILE A 44 -11.32 0.67 -4.86
N ASN A 45 -11.25 -0.40 -5.65
CA ASN A 45 -10.17 -0.64 -6.58
C ASN A 45 -10.10 0.43 -7.67
N SER A 46 -11.22 0.92 -8.18
CA SER A 46 -11.24 2.02 -9.14
C SER A 46 -10.60 3.29 -8.54
N LEU A 47 -10.86 3.59 -7.27
CA LEU A 47 -10.26 4.77 -6.60
C LEU A 47 -8.76 4.61 -6.36
N ILE A 48 -8.31 3.41 -5.98
CA ILE A 48 -6.88 3.10 -5.84
C ILE A 48 -6.19 3.21 -7.20
N GLU A 49 -6.82 2.65 -8.24
CA GLU A 49 -6.32 2.66 -9.62
C GLU A 49 -6.16 4.09 -10.14
N GLU A 50 -7.20 4.91 -10.03
CA GLU A 50 -7.16 6.33 -10.39
C GLU A 50 -6.03 7.07 -9.67
N ALA A 51 -5.86 6.83 -8.36
CA ALA A 51 -4.77 7.45 -7.59
C ALA A 51 -3.37 7.01 -8.06
N ILE A 52 -3.19 5.75 -8.46
CA ILE A 52 -1.92 5.26 -9.01
C ILE A 52 -1.60 5.95 -10.33
N LEU A 53 -2.58 6.05 -11.23
CA LEU A 53 -2.41 6.70 -12.52
C LEU A 53 -2.12 8.20 -12.37
N GLU A 54 -2.84 8.88 -11.47
CA GLU A 54 -2.60 10.29 -11.18
C GLU A 54 -1.21 10.52 -10.54
N ALA A 55 -0.75 9.59 -9.71
CA ALA A 55 0.59 9.63 -9.12
C ALA A 55 1.69 9.43 -10.18
N GLU A 56 1.51 8.49 -11.12
CA GLU A 56 2.42 8.30 -12.26
C GLU A 56 2.51 9.57 -13.11
N GLU A 57 1.38 10.18 -13.46
CA GLU A 57 1.34 11.42 -14.25
C GLU A 57 2.10 12.56 -13.55
N LYS A 58 1.98 12.65 -12.22
CA LYS A 58 2.70 13.59 -11.37
C LYS A 58 4.19 13.26 -11.18
N GLY A 59 4.68 12.17 -11.78
CA GLY A 59 6.08 11.76 -11.72
C GLY A 59 6.50 11.16 -10.38
N VAL A 60 5.55 10.68 -9.57
CA VAL A 60 5.82 10.00 -8.30
C VAL A 60 6.62 8.72 -8.58
N LYS A 61 7.64 8.46 -7.77
CA LYS A 61 8.54 7.30 -7.96
C LYS A 61 8.06 6.05 -7.23
N VAL A 62 7.48 6.23 -6.05
CA VAL A 62 7.01 5.13 -5.20
C VAL A 62 5.68 5.55 -4.59
N LEU A 63 4.69 4.65 -4.63
CA LEU A 63 3.41 4.79 -3.97
C LEU A 63 3.24 3.60 -3.03
N SER A 64 3.11 3.88 -1.74
CA SER A 64 2.76 2.86 -0.74
C SER A 64 1.25 2.80 -0.59
N LEU A 65 0.69 1.59 -0.66
CA LEU A 65 -0.71 1.37 -0.32
C LEU A 65 -0.89 1.46 1.20
N GLY A 66 -2.05 1.98 1.62
CA GLY A 66 -2.47 1.93 3.02
C GLY A 66 -2.91 0.52 3.41
N LEU A 67 -2.95 0.23 4.71
CA LEU A 67 -3.18 -1.12 5.24
C LEU A 67 -4.46 -1.79 4.71
N LEU A 68 -5.57 -1.05 4.61
CA LEU A 68 -6.83 -1.59 4.06
C LEU A 68 -6.85 -1.62 2.52
N ASN A 69 -5.94 -0.92 1.87
CA ASN A 69 -5.88 -0.76 0.41
C ASN A 69 -4.99 -1.80 -0.26
N GLN A 70 -4.48 -2.80 0.48
CA GLN A 70 -3.45 -3.72 0.00
C GLN A 70 -3.74 -5.19 0.28
N SER A 71 -4.96 -5.56 0.66
CA SER A 71 -5.25 -6.97 0.93
C SER A 71 -5.12 -7.82 -0.34
N GLU A 72 -4.87 -9.11 -0.13
CA GLU A 72 -4.75 -10.08 -1.24
C GLU A 72 -6.05 -10.18 -2.02
N GLU A 73 -7.17 -10.24 -1.30
CA GLU A 73 -8.52 -10.40 -1.84
C GLU A 73 -8.99 -9.14 -2.58
N LEU A 74 -8.47 -7.96 -2.21
CA LEU A 74 -8.84 -6.70 -2.85
C LEU A 74 -8.09 -6.51 -4.17
N ASN A 75 -6.76 -6.58 -4.17
CA ASN A 75 -5.94 -6.26 -5.35
C ASN A 75 -4.62 -7.04 -5.45
N GLY A 76 -4.48 -8.13 -4.68
CA GLY A 76 -3.27 -8.95 -4.70
C GLY A 76 -2.03 -8.17 -4.27
N TYR A 77 -2.13 -7.38 -3.20
CA TYR A 77 -1.05 -6.51 -2.69
C TYR A 77 -0.56 -5.49 -3.73
N GLY A 78 -1.48 -4.94 -4.53
CA GLY A 78 -1.20 -4.04 -5.64
C GLY A 78 -0.77 -4.73 -6.94
N GLY A 79 -0.59 -6.06 -6.94
CA GLY A 79 -0.22 -6.83 -8.13
C GLY A 79 -1.23 -6.73 -9.28
N LEU A 80 -2.51 -6.47 -8.97
CA LEU A 80 -3.56 -6.22 -9.95
C LEU A 80 -3.18 -5.07 -10.91
N TYR A 81 -2.71 -3.94 -10.36
CA TYR A 81 -2.42 -2.74 -11.15
C TYR A 81 -1.17 -2.88 -12.00
N ILE A 82 -0.14 -3.56 -11.49
CA ILE A 82 1.09 -3.85 -12.24
C ILE A 82 0.80 -4.74 -13.45
N ARG A 83 -0.09 -5.74 -13.29
CA ARG A 83 -0.50 -6.61 -14.40
C ARG A 83 -1.35 -5.86 -15.43
N LYS A 84 -2.23 -4.97 -14.97
CA LYS A 84 -3.11 -4.17 -15.83
C LYS A 84 -2.33 -3.12 -16.64
N TYR A 85 -1.29 -2.54 -16.06
CA TYR A 85 -0.46 -1.51 -16.67
C TYR A 85 1.04 -1.85 -16.61
N PRO A 86 1.52 -2.77 -17.47
CA PRO A 86 2.92 -3.21 -17.47
C PRO A 86 3.92 -2.09 -17.78
N GLN A 87 3.46 -0.96 -18.33
CA GLN A 87 4.25 0.22 -18.67
C GLN A 87 4.40 1.24 -17.53
N LEU A 88 3.73 1.04 -16.37
CA LEU A 88 3.87 1.94 -15.21
C LEU A 88 5.32 1.99 -14.74
N LYS A 89 5.82 3.20 -14.47
CA LYS A 89 7.19 3.41 -13.97
C LYS A 89 7.20 3.58 -12.46
N ILE A 90 6.09 4.02 -11.88
CA ILE A 90 5.85 4.12 -10.44
C ILE A 90 5.92 2.74 -9.82
N LYS A 91 6.60 2.65 -8.67
CA LYS A 91 6.63 1.42 -7.87
C LYS A 91 5.50 1.44 -6.86
N VAL A 92 4.52 0.56 -7.05
CA VAL A 92 3.46 0.30 -6.06
C VAL A 92 3.99 -0.70 -5.04
N VAL A 93 3.92 -0.37 -3.75
CA VAL A 93 4.44 -1.20 -2.65
C VAL A 93 3.42 -1.33 -1.51
N ASP A 94 3.50 -2.42 -0.75
CA ASP A 94 2.65 -2.72 0.41
C ASP A 94 3.34 -2.49 1.77
N GLY A 95 4.60 -2.03 1.74
CA GLY A 95 5.42 -1.75 2.92
C GLY A 95 5.97 -3.00 3.66
N SER A 96 5.56 -4.22 3.29
CA SER A 96 5.94 -5.46 3.99
C SER A 96 7.46 -5.66 4.05
N SER A 97 8.16 -5.39 2.94
CA SER A 97 9.61 -5.54 2.85
C SER A 97 10.37 -4.56 3.76
N LEU A 98 9.85 -3.34 3.94
CA LEU A 98 10.43 -2.37 4.86
C LEU A 98 10.26 -2.83 6.32
N VAL A 99 9.09 -3.37 6.66
CA VAL A 99 8.82 -3.94 8.00
C VAL A 99 9.80 -5.07 8.30
N VAL A 100 9.99 -6.01 7.36
CA VAL A 100 10.96 -7.11 7.52
C VAL A 100 12.37 -6.57 7.73
N ALA A 101 12.82 -5.61 6.92
CA ALA A 101 14.14 -5.02 7.05
C ALA A 101 14.36 -4.35 8.42
N VAL A 102 13.35 -3.63 8.93
CA VAL A 102 13.39 -2.99 10.25
C VAL A 102 13.46 -4.03 11.38
N ILE A 103 12.66 -5.10 11.30
CA ILE A 103 12.67 -6.20 12.29
C ILE A 103 14.05 -6.87 12.31
N LEU A 104 14.59 -7.26 11.14
CA LEU A 104 15.90 -7.91 11.05
C LEU A 104 17.02 -7.03 11.62
N ASN A 105 17.05 -5.75 11.26
CA ASN A 105 18.02 -4.78 11.78
C ASN A 105 17.90 -4.61 13.31
N THR A 106 16.68 -4.63 13.84
CA THR A 106 16.44 -4.52 15.29
C THR A 106 16.86 -5.79 16.03
N CYS A 107 16.58 -6.96 15.46
CA CYS A 107 16.96 -8.25 16.02
C CYS A 107 18.48 -8.44 16.05
N GLN A 108 19.19 -8.09 14.97
CA GLN A 108 20.66 -8.14 14.93
C GLN A 108 21.28 -7.30 16.05
N LYS A 109 20.73 -6.12 16.32
CA LYS A 109 21.24 -5.21 17.36
C LYS A 109 20.96 -5.67 18.79
N ARG A 110 19.90 -6.46 19.03
CA ARG A 110 19.42 -6.76 20.39
C ARG A 110 19.47 -8.23 20.79
N ARG A 111 19.79 -9.16 19.88
CA ARG A 111 19.69 -10.63 20.05
C ARG A 111 18.46 -11.10 20.86
N PRO A 112 17.24 -10.63 20.58
CA PRO A 112 16.07 -11.08 21.31
C PRO A 112 15.62 -12.49 20.84
N ARG A 113 15.14 -13.32 21.76
CA ARG A 113 14.40 -14.56 21.42
C ARG A 113 12.95 -14.19 21.16
N PHE A 114 12.47 -14.38 19.93
CA PHE A 114 11.08 -14.15 19.56
C PHE A 114 10.48 -15.36 18.85
N PHE A 115 9.17 -15.54 19.03
CA PHE A 115 8.34 -16.44 18.24
C PHE A 115 7.64 -15.60 17.17
N LEU A 116 7.94 -15.86 15.90
CA LEU A 116 7.26 -15.21 14.77
C LEU A 116 6.05 -16.05 14.39
N GLN A 117 4.85 -15.57 14.74
CA GLN A 117 3.62 -16.13 14.19
C GLN A 117 3.35 -15.44 12.84
N ALA A 118 3.75 -16.10 11.76
CA ALA A 118 3.43 -15.64 10.41
C ALA A 118 1.96 -15.99 10.10
N THR A 119 1.07 -15.00 10.13
CA THR A 119 -0.19 -15.08 9.39
C THR A 119 0.15 -14.90 7.92
N SER A 120 -0.23 -15.86 7.09
CA SER A 120 0.13 -16.02 5.66
C SER A 120 0.08 -14.73 4.83
N GLN A 121 1.10 -13.88 4.90
CA GLN A 121 1.34 -12.74 4.00
C GLN A 121 2.86 -12.62 3.80
N ARG A 122 3.37 -13.39 2.83
CA ARG A 122 4.75 -13.44 2.29
C ARG A 122 5.90 -12.99 3.20
N LEU A 123 6.55 -13.96 3.85
CA LEU A 123 7.93 -13.84 4.34
C LEU A 123 8.85 -14.68 3.45
N LEU A 124 9.39 -14.09 2.39
CA LEU A 124 10.50 -14.70 1.65
C LEU A 124 11.63 -13.68 1.52
N VAL A 125 12.49 -13.66 2.54
CA VAL A 125 13.87 -13.17 2.41
C VAL A 125 14.77 -14.41 2.56
N PRO A 126 15.57 -14.77 1.56
CA PRO A 126 16.52 -15.86 1.71
C PRO A 126 17.57 -15.48 2.77
N LEU A 127 17.57 -16.23 3.87
CA LEU A 127 18.51 -16.11 5.00
C LEU A 127 19.95 -16.53 4.65
N SER A 128 20.25 -16.86 3.40
CA SER A 128 21.56 -17.38 2.98
C SER A 128 22.61 -16.31 2.65
N ARG A 129 22.33 -15.02 2.87
CA ARG A 129 23.29 -13.93 2.68
C ARG A 129 23.24 -12.87 3.79
N LEU A 130 23.28 -13.32 5.04
CA LEU A 130 23.66 -12.49 6.20
C LEU A 130 24.86 -13.11 6.88
#